data_AF-A0A2J5I3Y0-F1
#
_entry.id   AF-A0A2J5I3Y0-F1
#
_cell.length_a   1.000
_cell.length_b   1.000
_cell.length_c   1.000
_cell.angle_alpha   90.00
_cell.angle_beta   90.00
_cell.angle_gamma   90.00
#
_symmetry.space_group_name_H-M   'P 1'
#
loop_
_entity.id
_entity.type
_entity.pdbx_description
1 polymer ?
#
loop_
_entity_poly.entity_id
_entity_poly.type
_entity_poly.pdbx_seq_one_letter_code
_entity_poly.pdbx_strand_id
1 'polypeptide(L)'
;MIDVPAIRCGLIKTVRSVRAVIRSLGSGRETQDAFSQKALLLLCDILDVLYQIREQLSWSNEKWVSGQLRLNALDELISTFDSTIDGLDVIFQSGGVGSRPYKKALLERTFLARLELYKSVFVVAMQPETQ
;
A
#
# COMPACT_ATOMS: atom_id res chain seq x y z
N MET A 1 -4.65 -10.31 -20.67
CA MET A 1 -5.85 -9.72 -20.05
C MET A 1 -5.82 -10.15 -18.60
N ILE A 2 -5.78 -9.21 -17.65
CA ILE A 2 -5.70 -9.53 -16.23
C ILE A 2 -7.08 -9.92 -15.72
N ASP A 3 -7.15 -11.00 -14.96
CA ASP A 3 -8.38 -11.50 -14.35
C ASP A 3 -8.41 -11.22 -12.84
N VAL A 4 -9.61 -11.36 -12.25
CA VAL A 4 -9.83 -11.13 -10.82
C VAL A 4 -8.94 -12.03 -9.94
N PRO A 5 -8.73 -13.34 -10.24
CA PRO A 5 -7.78 -14.17 -9.51
C PRO A 5 -6.34 -13.63 -9.47
N ALA A 6 -5.81 -13.14 -10.59
CA ALA A 6 -4.46 -12.56 -10.65
C ALA A 6 -4.33 -11.33 -9.73
N ILE A 7 -5.30 -10.41 -9.80
CA ILE A 7 -5.34 -9.22 -8.93
C ILE A 7 -5.42 -9.62 -7.46
N ARG A 8 -6.24 -10.61 -7.12
CA ARG A 8 -6.35 -11.13 -5.74
C ARG A 8 -5.02 -11.68 -5.24
N CYS A 9 -4.28 -12.38 -6.08
CA CYS A 9 -2.95 -12.88 -5.73
C CYS A 9 -1.99 -11.70 -5.43
N GLY A 10 -1.97 -10.69 -6.31
CA GLY A 10 -1.19 -9.46 -6.12
C GLY A 10 -1.54 -8.72 -4.83
N LEU A 11 -2.84 -8.57 -4.53
CA LEU A 11 -3.32 -7.99 -3.26
C LEU A 11 -2.83 -8.76 -2.05
N ILE A 12 -2.92 -10.09 -2.06
CA ILE A 12 -2.48 -10.93 -0.93
C ILE A 12 -0.98 -10.74 -0.67
N LYS A 13 -0.17 -10.72 -1.74
CA LYS A 13 1.27 -10.47 -1.65
C LYS A 13 1.52 -9.08 -1.03
N THR A 14 0.92 -8.05 -1.62
CA THR A 14 1.08 -6.64 -1.21
C THR A 14 0.68 -6.43 0.25
N VAL A 15 -0.46 -7.00 0.67
CA VAL A 15 -0.94 -6.97 2.06
C VAL A 15 0.07 -7.56 3.04
N ARG A 16 0.76 -8.66 2.65
CA ARG A 16 1.81 -9.26 3.48
C ARG A 16 3.02 -8.36 3.57
N SER A 17 3.45 -7.75 2.45
CA SER A 17 4.55 -6.79 2.40
C SER A 17 4.28 -5.56 3.28
N VAL A 18 3.07 -4.99 3.19
CA VAL A 18 2.65 -3.85 4.05
C VAL A 18 2.76 -4.22 5.53
N ARG A 19 2.26 -5.40 5.92
CA ARG A 19 2.37 -5.86 7.30
C ARG A 19 3.82 -6.09 7.74
N ALA A 20 4.72 -6.47 6.84
CA ALA A 20 6.14 -6.59 7.15
C ALA A 20 6.74 -5.20 7.45
N VAL A 21 6.45 -4.21 6.59
CA VAL A 21 6.87 -2.81 6.80
C VAL A 21 6.31 -2.21 8.08
N ILE A 22 5.03 -2.45 8.40
CA ILE A 22 4.43 -2.00 9.67
C ILE A 22 5.22 -2.56 10.87
N ARG A 23 5.63 -3.83 10.81
CA ARG A 23 6.42 -4.44 11.89
C ARG A 23 7.85 -3.88 11.96
N SER A 24 8.51 -3.65 10.83
CA SER A 24 9.87 -3.11 10.81
C SER A 24 9.90 -1.67 11.33
N LEU A 25 8.98 -0.82 10.85
CA LEU A 25 8.81 0.56 11.35
C LEU A 25 8.34 0.59 12.81
N GLY A 26 7.49 -0.35 13.21
CA GLY A 26 6.87 -0.42 14.55
C GLY A 26 7.76 -1.01 15.65
N SER A 27 8.77 -1.81 15.31
CA SER A 27 9.63 -2.51 16.28
C SER A 27 10.93 -1.77 16.61
N GLY A 28 11.30 -0.76 15.84
CA GLY A 28 12.50 0.04 16.08
C GLY A 28 12.32 1.14 17.13
N ARG A 29 13.42 1.63 17.71
CA ARG A 29 13.47 2.89 18.49
C ARG A 29 13.04 4.13 17.68
N GLU A 30 12.73 3.96 16.39
CA GLU A 30 12.22 4.94 15.44
C GLU A 30 10.73 5.25 15.64
N THR A 31 9.96 4.43 16.37
CA THR A 31 8.53 4.65 16.70
C THR A 31 8.26 5.89 17.54
N GLN A 32 9.27 6.47 18.18
CA GLN A 32 9.13 7.72 18.92
C GLN A 32 9.14 8.97 18.01
N ASP A 33 9.45 8.82 16.73
CA ASP A 33 9.41 9.92 15.77
C ASP A 33 8.00 10.10 15.19
N ALA A 34 7.51 11.34 15.16
CA ALA A 34 6.17 11.68 14.69
C ALA A 34 5.94 11.22 13.24
N PHE A 35 6.99 11.26 12.41
CA PHE A 35 6.92 10.81 11.01
C PHE A 35 6.73 9.31 10.88
N SER A 36 7.40 8.51 11.72
CA SER A 36 7.22 7.05 11.77
C SER A 36 5.80 6.69 12.20
N GLN A 37 5.26 7.39 13.21
CA GLN A 37 3.87 7.19 13.65
C GLN A 37 2.86 7.55 12.55
N LYS A 38 3.07 8.67 11.85
CA LYS A 38 2.23 9.07 10.71
C LYS A 38 2.29 8.04 9.58
N ALA A 39 3.48 7.53 9.25
CA ALA A 39 3.64 6.49 8.24
C ALA A 39 2.94 5.19 8.63
N LEU A 40 3.04 4.77 9.89
CA LEU A 40 2.34 3.60 10.41
C LEU A 40 0.82 3.75 10.29
N LEU A 41 0.27 4.91 10.65
CA LEU A 41 -1.17 5.19 10.51
C LEU A 41 -1.60 5.12 9.03
N LEU A 42 -0.85 5.74 8.12
CA LEU A 42 -1.14 5.68 6.69
C LEU A 42 -1.10 4.24 6.14
N LEU A 43 -0.11 3.44 6.57
CA LEU A 43 -0.01 2.03 6.17
C LEU A 43 -1.17 1.20 6.69
N CYS A 44 -1.63 1.43 7.92
CA CYS A 44 -2.84 0.80 8.46
C CYS A 44 -4.08 1.20 7.65
N ASP A 45 -4.26 2.49 7.37
CA ASP A 45 -5.40 2.98 6.57
C ASP A 45 -5.41 2.36 5.17
N ILE A 46 -4.24 2.30 4.50
CA ILE A 46 -4.13 1.66 3.19
C ILE A 46 -4.44 0.17 3.29
N LEU A 47 -3.94 -0.50 4.32
CA LEU A 47 -4.19 -1.93 4.54
C LEU A 47 -5.69 -2.23 4.65
N ASP A 48 -6.45 -1.38 5.35
CA ASP A 48 -7.90 -1.51 5.44
C ASP A 48 -8.58 -1.33 4.08
N VAL A 49 -8.15 -0.36 3.27
CA VAL A 49 -8.65 -0.17 1.91
C VAL A 49 -8.32 -1.37 1.02
N LEU A 50 -7.12 -1.94 1.11
CA LEU A 50 -6.74 -3.15 0.36
C LEU A 50 -7.61 -4.35 0.75
N TYR A 51 -8.00 -4.49 2.02
CA TYR A 51 -8.96 -5.51 2.42
C TYR A 51 -10.33 -5.26 1.83
N GLN A 52 -10.82 -4.02 1.85
CA GLN A 52 -12.10 -3.68 1.23
C GLN A 52 -12.09 -3.99 -0.27
N ILE A 53 -11.03 -3.63 -1.00
CA ILE A 53 -10.85 -4.00 -2.41
C ILE A 53 -10.95 -5.52 -2.59
N ARG A 54 -10.24 -6.29 -1.78
CA ARG A 54 -10.23 -7.75 -1.86
C ARG A 54 -11.63 -8.35 -1.61
N GLU A 55 -12.36 -7.81 -0.64
CA GLU A 55 -13.75 -8.20 -0.41
C GLU A 55 -14.61 -7.83 -1.63
N GLN A 56 -14.57 -6.61 -2.13
CA GLN A 56 -15.36 -6.20 -3.30
C GLN A 56 -15.09 -7.08 -4.54
N LEU A 57 -13.85 -7.52 -4.77
CA LEU A 57 -13.49 -8.49 -5.82
C LEU A 57 -14.02 -9.91 -5.56
N SER A 58 -14.29 -10.27 -4.32
CA SER A 58 -14.78 -11.61 -3.94
C SER A 58 -16.30 -11.72 -4.01
N TRP A 59 -17.01 -10.61 -3.76
CA TRP A 59 -18.47 -10.52 -3.74
C TRP A 59 -19.05 -9.94 -5.04
N SER A 60 -18.26 -9.84 -6.11
CA SER A 60 -18.63 -9.15 -7.35
C SER A 60 -19.68 -9.89 -8.19
N ASN A 61 -20.91 -9.98 -7.68
CA ASN A 61 -22.08 -9.89 -8.52
C ASN A 61 -22.32 -8.39 -8.81
N GLU A 62 -21.77 -7.94 -9.94
CA GLU A 62 -22.35 -6.97 -10.89
C GLU A 62 -21.94 -5.49 -10.95
N LYS A 63 -21.27 -4.81 -9.99
CA LYS A 63 -21.23 -3.32 -10.10
C LYS A 63 -19.91 -2.55 -9.93
N TRP A 64 -18.92 -3.02 -9.17
CA TRP A 64 -17.75 -2.17 -8.85
C TRP A 64 -16.65 -2.18 -9.93
N VAL A 65 -16.33 -3.35 -10.48
CA VAL A 65 -15.30 -3.53 -11.52
C VAL A 65 -15.90 -4.29 -12.70
N SER A 66 -16.73 -3.59 -13.48
CA SER A 66 -17.36 -4.14 -14.68
C SER A 66 -16.47 -4.04 -15.93
N GLY A 67 -15.46 -3.16 -15.91
CA GLY A 67 -14.60 -2.87 -17.07
C GLY A 67 -13.19 -3.46 -16.95
N GLN A 68 -12.72 -4.11 -18.03
CA GLN A 68 -11.33 -4.61 -18.14
C GLN A 68 -10.29 -3.50 -17.92
N LEU A 69 -10.59 -2.26 -18.34
CA LEU A 69 -9.72 -1.10 -18.13
C LEU A 69 -9.49 -0.83 -16.63
N ARG A 70 -10.55 -0.94 -15.81
CA ARG A 70 -10.45 -0.79 -14.34
C ARG A 70 -9.66 -1.92 -13.71
N LEU A 71 -9.83 -3.17 -14.18
CA LEU A 71 -9.01 -4.30 -13.72
C LEU A 71 -7.52 -4.07 -13.99
N ASN A 72 -7.19 -3.61 -15.20
CA ASN A 72 -5.80 -3.32 -15.57
C ASN A 72 -5.23 -2.16 -14.74
N ALA A 73 -5.99 -1.07 -14.56
CA ALA A 73 -5.55 0.07 -13.77
C ALA A 73 -5.36 -0.29 -12.28
N LEU A 74 -6.25 -1.15 -11.74
CA LEU A 74 -6.14 -1.63 -10.37
C LEU A 74 -4.89 -2.51 -10.19
N ASP A 75 -4.60 -3.40 -11.13
CA ASP A 75 -3.40 -4.24 -11.13
C ASP A 75 -2.11 -3.39 -11.19
N GLU A 76 -2.08 -2.38 -12.05
CA GLU A 76 -0.96 -1.44 -12.16
C GLU A 76 -0.77 -0.66 -10.85
N LEU A 77 -1.85 -0.19 -10.25
CA LEU A 77 -1.83 0.52 -8.98
C LEU A 77 -1.28 -0.38 -7.85
N ILE A 78 -1.76 -1.62 -7.76
CA ILE A 78 -1.30 -2.59 -6.77
C ILE A 78 0.19 -2.89 -6.97
N SER A 79 0.62 -3.13 -8.20
CA SER A 79 2.02 -3.45 -8.54
C SER A 79 2.98 -2.30 -8.25
N THR A 80 2.56 -1.05 -8.54
CA THR A 80 3.35 0.16 -8.26
C THR A 80 3.46 0.40 -6.75
N PHE A 81 2.36 0.17 -6.02
CA PHE A 81 2.36 0.26 -4.57
C PHE A 81 3.23 -0.84 -3.93
N ASP A 82 3.13 -2.10 -4.36
CA ASP A 82 3.97 -3.21 -3.90
C ASP A 82 5.46 -2.89 -4.07
N SER A 83 5.85 -2.37 -5.24
CA SER A 83 7.23 -1.92 -5.50
C SER A 83 7.69 -0.80 -4.55
N THR A 84 6.77 0.08 -4.15
CA THR A 84 7.06 1.15 -3.17
C THR A 84 7.24 0.58 -1.75
N ILE A 85 6.41 -0.39 -1.39
CA ILE A 85 6.47 -1.09 -0.09
C ILE A 85 7.74 -1.92 0.01
N ASP A 86 8.15 -2.61 -1.06
CA ASP A 86 9.42 -3.34 -1.10
C ASP A 86 10.60 -2.39 -0.88
N GLY A 87 10.57 -1.20 -1.49
CA GLY A 87 11.57 -0.15 -1.24
C GLY A 87 11.61 0.32 0.22
N LEU A 88 10.44 0.53 0.83
CA LEU A 88 10.33 0.83 2.26
C LEU A 88 10.93 -0.30 3.10
N ASP A 89 10.61 -1.55 2.80
CA ASP A 89 11.09 -2.68 3.59
C ASP A 89 12.63 -2.76 3.55
N VAL A 90 13.23 -2.68 2.36
CA VAL A 90 14.70 -2.71 2.20
C VAL A 90 15.39 -1.59 3.00
N ILE A 91 14.83 -0.39 3.01
CA ILE A 91 15.44 0.77 3.70
C ILE A 91 15.31 0.66 5.22
N PHE A 92 14.15 0.21 5.70
CA PHE A 92 13.79 0.23 7.12
C PHE A 92 13.99 -1.10 7.85
N GLN A 93 14.36 -2.18 7.15
CA GLN A 93 14.82 -3.42 7.77
C GLN A 93 16.05 -3.19 8.68
N SER A 94 16.06 -3.92 9.80
CA SER A 94 17.16 -3.98 10.76
C SER A 94 18.41 -4.55 10.10
N GLY A 95 19.44 -3.73 9.91
CA GLY A 95 20.70 -4.10 9.25
C GLY A 95 21.02 -3.29 7.98
N GLY A 96 20.09 -2.45 7.50
CA GLY A 96 20.36 -1.57 6.36
C GLY A 96 21.47 -0.54 6.64
N VAL A 97 22.32 -0.29 5.63
CA VAL A 97 23.54 0.55 5.68
C VAL A 97 23.24 2.06 5.90
N GLY A 98 21.97 2.46 5.92
CA GLY A 98 21.56 3.85 6.11
C GLY A 98 21.63 4.33 7.55
N SER A 99 22.20 5.51 7.77
CA SER A 99 22.18 6.17 9.08
C SER A 99 20.75 6.59 9.46
N ARG A 100 20.45 6.62 10.77
CA ARG A 100 19.11 7.03 11.28
C ARG A 100 18.63 8.38 10.72
N PRO A 101 19.46 9.44 10.62
CA PRO A 101 19.04 10.71 10.00
C PRO A 101 18.66 10.58 8.53
N TYR A 102 19.38 9.74 7.78
CA TYR A 102 19.07 9.48 6.38
C TYR A 102 17.71 8.79 6.21
N LYS A 103 17.47 7.72 6.99
CA LYS A 103 16.18 7.01 7.00
C LYS A 103 15.02 7.93 7.33
N LYS A 104 15.18 8.76 8.38
CA LYS A 104 14.20 9.78 8.75
C LYS A 104 13.91 10.76 7.62
N ALA A 105 14.96 11.35 7.02
CA ALA A 105 14.80 12.31 5.94
C ALA A 105 14.11 11.69 4.70
N LEU A 106 14.40 10.43 4.41
CA LEU A 106 13.78 9.72 3.30
C LEU A 106 12.30 9.41 3.54
N LEU A 107 11.96 8.99 4.78
CA LEU A 107 10.57 8.81 5.20
C LEU A 107 9.78 10.12 5.05
N GLU A 108 10.34 11.20 5.60
CA GLU A 108 9.72 12.52 5.65
C GLU A 108 9.53 13.13 4.27
N ARG A 109 10.58 13.15 3.44
CA ARG A 109 10.60 13.89 2.17
C ARG A 109 10.05 13.10 1.00
N THR A 110 9.91 11.78 1.12
CA THR A 110 9.56 10.91 -0.02
C THR A 110 8.39 10.00 0.30
N PHE A 111 8.53 9.13 1.29
CA PHE A 111 7.56 8.05 1.46
C PHE A 111 6.23 8.53 2.06
N LEU A 112 6.22 9.49 2.98
CA LEU A 112 4.98 10.01 3.53
C LEU A 112 4.05 10.57 2.46
N ALA A 113 4.55 11.46 1.60
CA ALA A 113 3.75 12.03 0.52
C ALA A 113 3.26 10.96 -0.47
N ARG A 114 4.07 9.94 -0.76
CA ARG A 114 3.67 8.81 -1.60
C ARG A 114 2.57 7.97 -0.95
N LEU A 115 2.68 7.66 0.34
CA LEU A 115 1.67 6.91 1.08
C LEU A 115 0.34 7.66 1.14
N GLU A 116 0.36 8.98 1.35
CA GLU A 116 -0.83 9.82 1.27
C GLU A 116 -1.49 9.73 -0.10
N LEU A 117 -0.70 9.85 -1.17
CA LEU A 117 -1.20 9.72 -2.54
C LEU A 117 -1.80 8.33 -2.80
N TYR A 118 -1.12 7.25 -2.42
CA TYR A 118 -1.64 5.89 -2.60
C TYR A 118 -2.95 5.70 -1.85
N LYS A 119 -3.05 6.17 -0.60
CA LYS A 119 -4.30 6.13 0.15
C LYS A 119 -5.43 6.81 -0.62
N SER A 120 -5.22 8.02 -1.12
CA SER A 120 -6.22 8.75 -1.91
C SER A 120 -6.59 8.00 -3.19
N VAL A 121 -5.60 7.50 -3.94
CA VAL A 121 -5.83 6.82 -5.21
C VAL A 121 -6.56 5.49 -5.01
N PHE A 122 -6.24 4.71 -3.97
CA PHE A 122 -6.99 3.49 -3.65
C PHE A 122 -8.43 3.77 -3.26
N VAL A 123 -8.69 4.84 -2.51
CA VAL A 123 -10.06 5.28 -2.18
C VAL A 123 -10.82 5.67 -3.43
N VAL A 124 -10.19 6.41 -4.36
CA VAL A 124 -10.80 6.78 -5.65
C VAL A 124 -11.06 5.54 -6.51
N ALA A 125 -10.12 4.59 -6.56
CA ALA A 125 -10.30 3.34 -7.30
C ALA A 125 -11.51 2.53 -6.78
N MET A 126 -11.81 2.64 -5.49
CA MET A 126 -12.98 2.03 -4.83
C MET A 126 -14.31 2.72 -5.16
N GLN A 127 -14.33 3.86 -5.83
CA GLN A 127 -15.58 4.53 -6.17
C GLN A 127 -16.30 3.79 -7.31
N PRO A 128 -17.63 3.62 -7.22
CA PRO A 128 -18.43 3.12 -8.33
C PRO A 128 -18.30 4.08 -9.53
N GLU A 129 -18.52 3.60 -10.76
CA GLU A 129 -18.72 4.53 -11.87
C GLU A 129 -19.97 5.35 -11.57
N THR A 130 -19.82 6.66 -11.38
CA THR A 130 -20.97 7.56 -11.46
C THR A 130 -21.47 7.51 -12.89
N GLN A 131 -22.67 6.96 -13.07
CA GLN A 131 -23.44 7.03 -14.33
C GLN A 131 -23.88 8.48 -14.59
#